data_AF-A0A7Y0PHU2-F1
#
_entry.id   AF-A0A7Y0PHU2-F1
#
_cell.length_a   1.000
_cell.length_b   1.000
_cell.length_c   1.000
_cell.angle_alpha   90.00
_cell.angle_beta   90.00
_cell.angle_gamma   90.00
#
_symmetry.space_group_name_H-M   'P 1'
#
loop_
_entity.id
_entity.type
_entity.pdbx_description
1 polymer ?
#
loop_
_entity_poly.entity_id
_entity_poly.type
_entity_poly.pdbx_seq_one_letter_code
_entity_poly.pdbx_strand_id
1 'polypeptide(L)' 'MLAKVCASSGCPTIYKKDQETLIVQGYALRADQAGLDVPEGEFLVEIPIDLLAAAARSID' A
#
# COMPACT_ATOMS: atom_id res chain seq x y z
N MET A 1 8.37 6.63 -7.49
CA MET A 1 7.18 5.76 -7.58
C MET A 1 7.64 4.43 -8.15
N LEU A 2 7.26 3.31 -7.52
CA LEU A 2 7.64 1.96 -7.96
C LEU A 2 6.55 1.33 -8.82
N ALA A 3 5.29 1.42 -8.40
CA ALA A 3 4.16 0.91 -9.16
C ALA A 3 2.88 1.70 -8.86
N LYS A 4 1.95 1.69 -9.81
CA LYS A 4 0.62 2.31 -9.71
C LYS A 4 -0.39 1.48 -10.52
N VAL A 5 -1.57 1.28 -9.96
CA VAL A 5 -2.71 0.68 -10.67
C VAL A 5 -3.89 1.63 -10.50
N CYS A 6 -4.61 1.93 -11.57
CA CYS A 6 -5.83 2.73 -11.50
C CYS A 6 -7.05 1.82 -11.68
N ALA A 7 -7.88 1.77 -10.65
CA ALA A 7 -9.19 1.12 -10.66
C ALA A 7 -10.31 2.16 -10.51
N SER A 8 -11.55 1.75 -10.71
CA SER A 8 -12.74 2.63 -10.61
C SER A 8 -12.88 3.33 -9.26
N SER A 9 -12.36 2.73 -8.18
CA SER A 9 -12.37 3.32 -6.85
C SER A 9 -11.17 4.22 -6.57
N GLY A 10 -10.12 4.27 -7.40
CA GLY A 10 -8.95 5.14 -7.19
C GLY A 10 -7.66 4.54 -7.71
N CYS A 11 -6.53 5.23 -7.50
CA CYS A 11 -5.22 4.77 -7.95
C CYS A 11 -4.23 4.60 -6.78
N PRO A 12 -4.24 3.46 -6.07
CA PRO A 12 -3.21 3.17 -5.09
C PRO A 12 -1.82 3.16 -5.74
N THR A 13 -0.83 3.64 -4.99
CA THR A 13 0.52 3.88 -5.50
C THR A 13 1.55 3.54 -4.43
N ILE A 14 2.63 2.83 -4.83
CA ILE A 14 3.76 2.52 -3.96
C ILE A 14 4.96 3.37 -4.37
N TYR A 15 5.64 3.96 -3.38
CA TYR A 15 6.82 4.79 -3.55
C TYR A 15 8.00 4.20 -2.78
N LYS A 16 9.20 4.25 -3.34
CA LYS A 16 10.44 4.04 -2.59
C LYS A 16 10.71 5.31 -1.78
N LYS A 17 10.83 5.19 -0.45
CA LYS A 17 11.20 6.31 0.43
C LYS A 17 12.71 6.38 0.55
N ASP A 18 13.34 5.25 0.86
CA ASP A 18 14.80 5.08 0.96
C ASP A 18 15.19 3.63 0.58
N GLN A 19 16.37 3.19 0.99
CA GLN A 19 16.89 1.86 0.66
C GLN A 19 16.13 0.73 1.36
N GLU A 20 15.46 1.01 2.47
CA GLU A 20 14.88 -0.02 3.34
C GLU A 20 13.36 0.13 3.49
N THR A 21 12.79 1.28 3.12
CA THR A 21 11.39 1.58 3.38
C THR A 21 10.63 2.06 2.15
N LEU A 22 9.35 1.70 2.11
CA LEU A 22 8.38 2.11 1.10
C LEU A 22 7.28 2.95 1.75
N ILE A 23 6.65 3.81 0.95
CA ILE A 23 5.41 4.50 1.29
C ILE A 23 4.30 3.93 0.43
N VAL A 24 3.17 3.60 1.05
CA VAL A 24 1.98 3.09 0.37
C VAL A 24 0.87 4.13 0.48
N GLN A 25 0.40 4.62 -0.67
CA GLN A 25 -0.80 5.45 -0.76
C GLN A 25 -1.96 4.57 -1.22
N GLY A 26 -3.05 4.56 -0.44
CA GLY A 26 -4.26 3.80 -0.74
C GLY A 26 -5.44 4.26 0.10
N TYR A 27 -6.52 3.49 0.08
CA TYR A 27 -7.69 3.76 0.91
C TYR A 27 -7.47 3.21 2.31
N ALA A 28 -7.75 4.02 3.32
CA ALA A 28 -7.67 3.60 4.70
C ALA A 28 -8.73 2.51 4.98
N LEU A 29 -8.29 1.39 5.55
CA LEU A 29 -9.16 0.33 6.02
C LEU A 29 -9.28 0.43 7.55
N ARG A 30 -10.48 0.26 8.08
CA ARG A 30 -10.64 0.21 9.54
C ARG A 30 -10.18 -1.16 10.08
N ALA A 31 -9.49 -1.12 11.21
CA ALA A 31 -8.96 -2.30 11.89
C ALA A 31 -10.03 -3.38 12.15
N ASP A 32 -11.22 -2.97 12.59
CA ASP A 32 -12.36 -3.85 12.86
C ASP A 32 -12.89 -4.57 11.61
N GLN A 33 -12.89 -3.89 10.46
CA GLN A 33 -13.28 -4.50 9.18
C GLN A 33 -12.26 -5.54 8.69
N ALA A 34 -10.99 -5.35 9.05
CA ALA A 34 -9.92 -6.29 8.73
C ALA A 34 -9.77 -7.43 9.75
N GLY A 35 -10.48 -7.37 10.88
CA GLY A 35 -10.29 -8.30 11.99
C GLY A 35 -8.90 -8.19 12.62
N LEU A 36 -8.27 -7.02 12.56
CA LEU A 36 -6.94 -6.74 13.09
C LEU A 36 -7.03 -5.79 14.28
N ASP A 37 -6.07 -5.92 15.20
CA ASP A 37 -5.78 -4.90 16.20
C ASP A 37 -4.62 -4.06 15.70
N VAL A 38 -4.80 -2.74 15.62
CA VAL A 38 -3.85 -1.82 15.00
C VAL A 38 -3.42 -0.80 16.05
N PRO A 39 -2.12 -0.76 16.41
CA PRO A 39 -1.60 0.19 17.39
C PRO A 39 -1.82 1.66 17.01
N GLU A 40 -1.77 2.54 18.02
CA GLU A 40 -1.81 3.97 17.80
C GLU A 40 -0.66 4.43 16.89
N GLY A 41 -1.00 5.21 15.85
CA GLY A 41 -0.04 5.70 14.87
C GLY A 41 0.18 4.78 13.66
N GLU A 42 -0.40 3.57 13.65
CA GLU A 42 -0.40 2.68 12.49
C GLU A 42 -1.67 2.82 11.64
N PHE A 43 -1.54 2.55 10.34
CA PHE A 43 -2.65 2.66 9.39
C PHE A 43 -2.68 1.44 8.48
N LEU A 44 -3.89 0.93 8.22
CA LEU A 44 -4.11 -0.10 7.21
C LEU A 44 -4.53 0.58 5.90
N VAL A 45 -3.94 0.14 4.80
CA VAL A 45 -4.32 0.56 3.45
C VAL A 45 -4.64 -0.63 2.58
N GLU A 46 -5.75 -0.56 1.86
CA GLU A 46 -6.10 -1.58 0.88
C GLU A 46 -5.42 -1.28 -0.46
N ILE A 47 -4.71 -2.27 -0.99
CA ILE A 47 -4.04 -2.20 -2.31
C ILE A 47 -4.20 -3.52 -3.09
N PRO A 48 -4.23 -3.48 -4.44
CA PRO A 48 -4.22 -4.69 -5.26
C PRO A 48 -2.94 -5.52 -5.07
N ILE A 49 -3.07 -6.85 -5.06
CA ILE A 49 -1.91 -7.75 -4.96
C ILE A 49 -0.93 -7.52 -6.12
N ASP A 50 -1.44 -7.34 -7.34
CA ASP A 50 -0.60 -7.11 -8.52
C ASP A 50 0.18 -5.80 -8.44
N LEU A 51 -0.33 -4.80 -7.72
CA LEU A 51 0.38 -3.55 -7.47
C LEU A 51 1.62 -3.80 -6.60
N LEU A 52 1.46 -4.56 -5.51
CA LEU A 52 2.57 -4.93 -4.63
C LEU A 52 3.59 -5.80 -5.36
N ALA A 53 3.14 -6.79 -6.13
CA ALA A 53 4.02 -7.65 -6.90
C ALA A 53 4.82 -6.88 -7.97
N ALA A 54 4.17 -5.91 -8.64
CA ALA A 54 4.86 -5.02 -9.57
C ALA A 54 5.92 -4.18 -8.87
N ALA A 55 5.58 -3.58 -7.71
CA ALA A 55 6.55 -2.81 -6.93
C ALA A 55 7.74 -3.66 -6.49
N ALA A 56 7.50 -4.87 -5.95
CA ALA A 56 8.55 -5.77 -5.47
C ALA A 56 9.57 -6.16 -6.55
N ARG A 57 9.11 -6.36 -7.79
CA ARG A 57 10.00 -6.62 -8.95
C ARG A 57 10.81 -5.40 -9.39
N SER A 58 10.40 -4.20 -8.97
CA SER A 58 11.09 -2.94 -9.26
C SER A 58 11.92 -2.43 -8.08
N ILE A 59 12.02 -3.21 -6.99
CA ILE A 59 12.94 -2.91 -5.89
C ILE A 59 14.31 -3.48 -6.28
N ASP A 60 15.15 -2.61 -6.83
CA ASP A 60 16.60 -2.80 -6.95
C ASP A 60 17.30 -2.47 -5.63
#